data_AF-A0AAD3S776-F1
#
_entry.id   AF-A0AAD3S776-F1
#
_cell.length_a   1.000
_cell.length_b   1.000
_cell.length_c   1.000
_cell.angle_alpha   90.00
_cell.angle_beta   90.00
_cell.angle_gamma   90.00
#
_symmetry.space_group_name_H-M   'P 1'
#
loop_
_entity.id
_entity.type
_entity.pdbx_description
1 polymer ?
#
loop_
_entity_poly.entity_id
_entity_poly.type
_entity_poly.pdbx_seq_one_letter_code
_entity_poly.pdbx_strand_id
1 'polypeptide(L)' 'MKISPFAIPLLLLVLLLVSASGLDSEEEGQLCASGTIEMERCSIPQCDASCRRKVMHSIGKCIAVDTCCCSSRLVR' A
#
# COMPACT_ATOMS: atom_id res chain seq x y z
N MET A 1 24.39 -34.56 -23.20
CA MET A 1 23.10 -34.26 -22.54
C MET A 1 22.16 -33.64 -23.57
N LYS A 2 21.12 -34.34 -24.00
CA LYS A 2 20.13 -33.87 -24.99
C LYS A 2 19.03 -33.12 -24.21
N ILE A 3 19.06 -31.79 -24.23
CA ILE A 3 17.98 -30.98 -23.66
C ILE A 3 16.76 -31.16 -24.59
N SER A 4 15.72 -31.81 -24.09
CA SER A 4 14.50 -32.05 -24.85
C SER A 4 13.81 -30.71 -25.14
N PRO A 5 13.40 -30.42 -26.39
CA PRO A 5 12.85 -29.11 -26.78
C PRO A 5 11.52 -28.75 -26.07
N PHE A 6 10.89 -29.73 -25.42
CA PHE A 6 9.68 -29.56 -24.62
C PHE A 6 9.92 -29.00 -23.21
N ALA A 7 11.17 -28.94 -22.73
CA ALA A 7 11.48 -28.39 -21.41
C ALA A 7 11.36 -26.86 -21.38
N ILE A 8 11.63 -26.21 -22.51
CA ILE A 8 11.63 -24.75 -22.64
C ILE A 8 10.24 -24.13 -22.44
N PRO A 9 9.16 -24.60 -23.11
CA PRO A 9 7.83 -24.04 -22.88
C PRO A 9 7.32 -24.31 -21.45
N LEU A 10 7.69 -25.45 -20.85
CA LEU A 10 7.30 -25.78 -19.48
C LEU A 10 7.98 -24.83 -18.46
N LEU A 11 9.26 -24.54 -18.65
CA LEU A 11 10.02 -23.59 -17.81
C LEU A 11 9.45 -22.17 -17.91
N LEU A 12 9.07 -21.72 -19.10
CA LEU A 12 8.42 -20.43 -19.31
C LEU A 12 7.06 -20.35 -18.61
N LEU A 13 6.29 -21.44 -18.64
CA LEU A 13 4.99 -21.51 -17.98
C LEU A 13 5.11 -21.43 -16.45
N VAL A 14 6.13 -22.09 -15.87
CA VAL A 14 6.44 -21.99 -14.44
C VAL A 14 6.88 -20.58 -14.06
N LEU A 15 7.74 -19.94 -14.86
CA LEU A 15 8.18 -18.56 -14.64
C LEU A 15 6.99 -17.58 -14.69
N LEU A 16 6.06 -17.77 -15.62
CA LEU A 16 4.82 -16.97 -15.72
C LEU A 16 3.90 -17.15 -14.51
N LEU A 17 3.75 -18.37 -14.00
CA LEU A 17 2.95 -18.61 -12.79
C LEU A 17 3.58 -17.97 -11.54
N VAL A 18 4.92 -18.04 -11.41
CA VAL A 18 5.64 -17.38 -10.31
C VAL A 18 5.51 -15.86 -10.38
N SER A 19 5.55 -15.28 -11.59
CA SER A 19 5.36 -13.83 -11.76
C SER A 19 3.90 -13.38 -11.61
N ALA A 20 2.92 -14.22 -11.95
CA ALA A 20 1.51 -13.97 -11.68
C ALA A 20 1.16 -14.05 -10.19
N SER A 21 1.91 -14.84 -9.41
CA SER A 21 1.74 -14.97 -7.96
C SER A 21 2.32 -13.80 -7.16
N GLY A 22 3.03 -12.87 -7.80
CA GLY A 22 3.72 -11.74 -7.17
C GLY A 22 2.95 -10.42 -7.16
N LEU A 23 1.69 -10.39 -7.59
CA LEU A 23 0.88 -9.17 -7.74
C LEU A 23 -0.36 -9.11 -6.83
N ASP A 24 -0.62 -10.14 -6.03
CA ASP A 24 -1.81 -10.20 -5.17
C ASP A 24 -1.42 -10.30 -3.68
N SER A 25 -0.56 -9.38 -3.26
CA SER A 25 -0.29 -9.17 -1.84
C SER A 25 -0.09 -7.69 -1.58
N GLU A 26 -1.09 -6.87 -1.95
CA GLU A 26 -1.25 -5.48 -1.50
C GLU A 26 -2.61 -4.87 -1.92
N GLU A 27 -3.71 -5.63 -1.93
CA GLU A 27 -5.07 -5.09 -2.20
C GLU A 27 -5.79 -4.55 -0.94
N GLU A 28 -5.02 -3.96 -0.01
CA GLU A 28 -5.52 -2.98 0.97
C GLU A 28 -4.71 -1.67 0.88
N GLY A 29 -4.05 -1.47 -0.27
CA GLY A 29 -3.05 -0.45 -0.54
C GLY A 29 -3.58 0.89 -1.04
N GLN A 30 -4.81 1.33 -0.70
CA GLN A 30 -5.11 2.77 -0.71
C GLN A 30 -4.48 3.45 0.52
N LEU A 31 -3.23 3.06 0.80
CA LEU A 31 -2.40 3.51 1.90
C LEU A 31 -2.15 5.00 1.68
N CYS A 32 -2.69 5.77 2.61
CA CYS A 32 -2.45 7.19 2.86
C CYS A 32 -1.32 7.76 2.00
N ALA A 33 -1.68 8.46 0.92
CA ALA A 33 -0.72 8.97 -0.05
C ALA A 33 0.41 9.83 0.55
N SER A 34 0.19 10.34 1.77
CA SER A 34 1.14 11.16 2.53
C SER A 34 1.67 10.49 3.81
N GLY A 35 1.29 9.24 4.10
CA GLY A 35 1.74 8.48 5.26
C GLY A 35 0.67 8.24 6.33
N THR A 36 0.89 7.23 7.14
CA THR A 36 0.08 6.87 8.32
C THR A 36 0.73 7.35 9.61
N ILE A 37 -0.08 7.59 10.64
CA ILE A 37 0.33 7.92 12.00
C ILE A 37 -0.38 6.96 12.94
N GLU A 38 0.38 6.17 13.69
CA GLU A 38 -0.16 5.38 14.80
C GLU A 38 -0.46 6.28 16.00
N MET A 39 -1.60 6.05 16.63
CA MET A 39 -2.15 6.82 17.74
C MET A 39 -2.82 5.86 18.73
N GLU A 40 -2.77 6.16 20.03
CA GLU A 40 -3.45 5.31 21.05
C GLU A 40 -4.96 5.18 20.78
N ARG A 41 -5.58 6.27 20.31
CA ARG A 41 -6.94 6.27 19.80
C ARG A 41 -7.08 7.31 18.71
N CYS A 42 -7.41 6.88 17.50
CA CYS A 42 -7.59 7.76 16.37
C CYS A 42 -8.83 8.62 16.59
N SER A 43 -8.57 9.93 16.69
CA SER A 43 -9.59 10.96 16.75
C SER A 43 -9.31 11.92 15.59
N ILE A 44 -10.32 12.16 14.75
CA ILE A 44 -10.20 13.05 13.57
C ILE A 44 -9.50 14.39 13.90
N PRO A 45 -9.86 15.14 14.95
CA PRO A 45 -9.17 16.40 15.28
C PRO A 45 -7.69 16.21 15.65
N GLN A 46 -7.34 15.14 16.39
CA GLN A 46 -5.94 14.86 16.74
C GLN A 46 -5.13 14.36 15.54
N CYS A 47 -5.76 13.54 14.70
CA CYS A 47 -5.23 13.03 13.45
C CYS A 47 -4.92 14.19 12.48
N ASP A 48 -5.87 15.09 12.26
CA ASP A 48 -5.70 16.27 11.40
C ASP A 48 -4.58 17.20 11.91
N ALA A 49 -4.57 17.49 13.21
CA ALA A 49 -3.50 18.28 13.83
C ALA A 49 -2.11 17.62 13.69
N SER A 50 -2.05 16.29 13.74
CA SER A 50 -0.80 15.54 13.60
C SER A 50 -0.33 15.48 12.14
N CYS A 51 -1.27 15.31 11.21
CA CYS A 51 -1.01 15.38 9.77
C CYS A 51 -0.49 16.76 9.35
N ARG A 52 -1.13 17.84 9.79
CA ARG A 52 -0.67 19.21 9.54
C ARG A 52 0.74 19.47 10.06
N ARG A 53 1.09 18.93 11.23
CA ARG A 53 2.44 19.06 11.82
C ARG A 53 3.49 18.23 11.10
N LYS A 54 3.18 16.98 10.72
CA LYS A 54 4.17 16.05 10.15
C LYS A 54 4.33 16.17 8.65
N VAL A 55 3.24 16.42 7.91
CA VAL A 55 3.23 16.27 6.45
C VAL A 55 2.87 17.57 5.72
N MET A 56 2.51 18.65 6.44
CA MET A 56 2.12 19.97 5.91
C MET A 56 1.01 19.95 4.85
N HIS A 57 -0.08 20.71 5.08
CA HIS A 57 -1.24 20.77 4.16
C HIS A 57 -1.91 19.41 3.88
N SER A 58 -1.86 18.48 4.83
CA SER A 58 -2.55 17.21 4.74
C SER A 58 -3.75 17.16 5.68
N ILE A 59 -4.83 16.55 5.19
CA ILE A 59 -6.03 16.25 5.97
C ILE A 59 -5.85 14.87 6.60
N GLY A 60 -6.17 14.76 7.88
CA GLY A 60 -6.18 13.49 8.60
C GLY A 60 -7.53 12.78 8.52
N LYS A 61 -7.52 11.48 8.22
CA LYS A 61 -8.69 10.58 8.37
C LYS A 61 -8.32 9.37 9.21
N CYS A 62 -9.21 8.95 10.10
CA CYS A 62 -9.04 7.69 10.80
C CYS A 62 -9.42 6.53 9.87
N ILE A 63 -8.48 5.63 9.63
CA ILE A 63 -8.70 4.40 8.85
C ILE A 63 -8.81 3.16 9.76
N ALA A 64 -8.30 3.27 10.99
CA ALA A 64 -8.51 2.29 12.04
C ALA A 64 -8.68 2.98 13.41
N VAL A 65 -8.95 2.19 14.46
CA VAL A 65 -9.10 2.68 15.84
C VAL A 65 -7.84 3.35 16.36
N ASP A 66 -6.68 2.97 15.86
CA ASP A 66 -5.34 3.45 16.23
C ASP A 66 -4.58 4.07 15.05
N THR A 67 -5.15 4.02 13.83
CA THR A 67 -4.43 4.41 12.62
C THR A 67 -5.05 5.64 11.97
N CYS A 68 -4.26 6.72 11.94
CA CYS A 68 -4.55 7.96 11.26
C CYS A 68 -3.88 8.00 9.89
N CYS A 69 -4.59 8.53 8.90
CA CYS A 69 -4.20 8.59 7.51
C CYS A 69 -4.06 10.03 7.05
N CYS A 70 -2.86 10.45 6.69
CA CYS A 70 -2.62 11.78 6.15
C CYS A 70 -2.73 11.75 4.64
N SER A 71 -3.55 12.63 4.08
CA SER A 71 -3.68 12.79 2.63
C SER A 71 -3.53 14.27 2.27
N SER A 72 -2.59 14.57 1.39
CA SER A 72 -2.30 15.91 0.89
C SER A 72 -3.20 16.31 -0.28
N ARG A 73 -4.36 15.66 -0.46
CA ARG A 73 -5.36 16.13 -1.43
C ARG A 73 -5.94 17.46 -0.96
N LEU A 74 -5.27 18.55 -1.34
CA LEU A 74 -5.95 19.72 -1.85
C LEU A 74 -6.97 19.23 -2.88
N VAL A 75 -8.22 19.18 -2.47
CA VAL A 75 -9.35 19.05 -3.39
C VAL A 75 -9.24 20.26 -4.31
N ARG A 76 -8.83 20.02 -5.56
CA ARG A 76 -8.81 21.02 -6.63
C ARG A 76 -10.22 21.22 -7.16
#